data_AF-A0A6L4WPV5-F1
#
_entry.id   AF-A0A6L4WPV5-F1
#
_cell.length_a   1.000
_cell.length_b   1.000
_cell.length_c   1.000
_cell.angle_alpha   90.00
_cell.angle_beta   90.00
_cell.angle_gamma   90.00
#
_symmetry.space_group_name_H-M   'P 1'
#
loop_
_entity.id
_entity.type
_entity.pdbx_description
1 polymer ?
#
loop_
_entity_poly.entity_id
_entity_poly.type
_entity_poly.pdbx_seq_one_letter_code
_entity_poly.pdbx_strand_id
1 'polypeptide(L)'
;MEQIILFCDGSVNPQRKIGFGAYFIYNLKLINQNIKIKKFEETSSTKLELEVLLWAFDDLKFEKDEILIYTDCQNILGLEKRREKLELNDYHTSTGKIVKNHELYKKFYKRIDAINENTNCSFKKVKGHKKTKEKDEIDKLFNLVDKASRKALREYLKEENCNE
;
A
#
# COMPACT_ATOMS: atom_id res chain seq x y z
N MET A 1 12.09 20.97 -6.79
CA MET A 1 11.33 19.98 -6.02
C MET A 1 10.58 19.17 -7.05
N GLU A 2 10.95 17.91 -7.25
CA GLU A 2 10.15 17.03 -8.08
C GLU A 2 9.10 16.36 -7.19
N GLN A 3 7.96 16.01 -7.78
CA GLN A 3 6.90 15.31 -7.08
C GLN A 3 6.83 13.88 -7.61
N ILE A 4 6.98 12.93 -6.69
CA ILE A 4 6.84 11.51 -6.94
C ILE A 4 5.46 11.09 -6.46
N ILE A 5 4.67 10.50 -7.35
CA ILE A 5 3.36 9.96 -7.00
C ILE A 5 3.48 8.43 -6.91
N LEU A 6 3.20 7.89 -5.72
CA LEU A 6 3.20 6.45 -5.46
C LEU A 6 1.77 5.92 -5.49
N PHE A 7 1.53 4.91 -6.32
CA PHE A 7 0.29 4.14 -6.33
C PHE A 7 0.57 2.74 -5.83
N CYS A 8 -0.22 2.25 -4.87
CA CYS A 8 -0.10 0.90 -4.35
C CYS A 8 -1.48 0.30 -4.06
N ASP A 9 -1.63 -0.99 -4.34
CA ASP A 9 -2.84 -1.75 -4.03
C ASP A 9 -2.53 -3.25 -3.86
N GLY A 10 -3.45 -4.00 -3.27
CA GLY A 10 -3.31 -5.42 -3.00
C GLY A 10 -4.59 -6.21 -3.19
N SER A 11 -4.46 -7.43 -3.71
CA SER A 11 -5.57 -8.38 -3.79
C SER A 11 -5.23 -9.64 -3.00
N VAL A 12 -6.14 -10.10 -2.15
CA VAL A 12 -5.92 -11.28 -1.30
C VAL A 12 -6.96 -12.35 -1.58
N ASN A 13 -6.54 -13.62 -1.50
CA ASN A 13 -7.43 -14.75 -1.27
C ASN A 13 -7.44 -15.05 0.24
N PRO A 14 -8.53 -14.71 0.96
CA PRO A 14 -8.57 -14.88 2.41
C PRO A 14 -8.51 -16.34 2.87
N GLN A 15 -8.98 -17.28 2.05
CA GLN A 15 -9.00 -18.72 2.40
C GLN A 15 -7.59 -19.29 2.42
N ARG A 16 -6.79 -18.97 1.39
CA ARG A 16 -5.39 -19.41 1.28
C ARG A 16 -4.40 -18.47 1.99
N LYS A 17 -4.86 -17.31 2.48
CA LYS A 17 -4.04 -16.21 3.03
C LYS A 17 -2.88 -15.76 2.13
N ILE A 18 -3.05 -15.93 0.82
CA ILE A 18 -2.10 -15.50 -0.20
C ILE A 18 -2.63 -14.22 -0.83
N GLY A 19 -1.76 -13.24 -0.97
CA GLY A 19 -2.07 -11.98 -1.64
C GLY A 19 -1.03 -11.60 -2.66
N PHE A 20 -1.44 -10.79 -3.63
CA PHE A 20 -0.55 -10.14 -4.56
C PHE A 20 -0.66 -8.64 -4.37
N GLY A 21 0.49 -8.02 -4.17
CA GLY A 21 0.63 -6.58 -4.09
C GLY A 21 1.15 -6.02 -5.40
N ALA A 22 0.69 -4.83 -5.75
CA ALA A 22 1.21 -4.09 -6.88
C ALA A 22 1.49 -2.64 -6.51
N TYR A 23 2.58 -2.08 -7.04
CA TYR A 23 2.83 -0.66 -6.93
C TYR A 23 3.53 -0.13 -8.19
N PHE A 24 3.39 1.16 -8.46
CA PHE A 24 4.24 1.87 -9.41
C PHE A 24 4.41 3.33 -9.00
N ILE A 25 5.42 3.95 -9.60
CA ILE A 25 5.70 5.37 -9.45
C ILE A 25 5.26 6.10 -10.71
N TYR A 26 4.64 7.26 -10.50
CA TYR A 26 4.39 8.23 -11.54
C TYR A 26 5.15 9.53 -11.24
N ASN A 27 5.95 9.99 -12.20
CA ASN A 27 6.57 11.31 -12.24
C ASN A 27 6.47 11.79 -13.70
N LEU A 28 6.17 13.07 -13.92
CA LEU A 28 6.05 13.66 -15.26
C LEU A 28 7.30 13.47 -16.13
N LYS A 29 8.48 13.27 -15.53
CA LYS A 29 9.74 13.01 -16.24
C LYS A 29 10.05 11.51 -16.41
N LEU A 30 9.35 10.62 -15.71
CA LEU A 30 9.55 9.18 -15.87
C LEU A 30 8.90 8.71 -17.17
N ILE A 31 9.74 8.26 -18.10
CA ILE A 31 9.33 7.82 -19.44
C ILE A 31 8.51 6.51 -19.36
N ASN A 32 8.73 5.68 -18.33
CA ASN A 32 8.04 4.40 -18.18
C ASN A 32 7.43 4.20 -16.79
N GLN A 33 6.14 3.87 -16.77
CA GLN A 33 5.40 3.38 -15.60
C GLN A 33 5.57 1.87 -15.53
N ASN A 34 6.55 1.38 -14.78
CA ASN A 34 6.72 -0.06 -14.59
C ASN A 34 5.97 -0.51 -13.33
N ILE A 35 4.93 -1.32 -13.51
CA ILE A 35 4.17 -1.89 -12.40
C ILE A 35 4.95 -3.06 -11.83
N LYS A 36 5.34 -2.93 -10.57
CA LYS A 36 5.96 -4.02 -9.81
C LYS A 36 4.86 -4.83 -9.13
N ILE A 37 4.96 -6.15 -9.22
CA ILE A 37 4.05 -7.11 -8.58
C ILE A 37 4.85 -8.05 -7.69
N LYS A 38 4.31 -8.40 -6.51
CA LYS A 38 4.94 -9.34 -5.58
C LYS A 38 3.88 -10.19 -4.87
N LYS A 39 4.19 -11.47 -4.65
CA LYS A 39 3.40 -12.40 -3.83
C LYS A 39 3.71 -12.18 -2.34
N PHE A 40 2.67 -12.25 -1.52
CA PHE A 40 2.72 -12.19 -0.06
C PHE A 40 1.94 -13.38 0.51
N GLU A 41 2.47 -13.98 1.56
CA GLU A 41 1.90 -15.15 2.23
C GLU A 41 1.53 -14.80 3.67
N GLU A 42 0.63 -15.60 4.27
CA GLU A 42 0.07 -15.34 5.60
C GLU A 42 -0.44 -13.90 5.77
N THR A 43 -1.08 -13.37 4.74
CA THR A 43 -1.56 -11.98 4.69
C THR A 43 -3.09 -11.89 4.73
N SER A 44 -3.60 -10.66 4.81
CA SER A 44 -5.02 -10.30 4.82
C SER A 44 -5.16 -8.93 4.17
N SER A 45 -6.33 -8.50 3.70
CA SER A 45 -6.47 -7.24 2.92
C SER A 45 -5.76 -6.05 3.57
N THR A 46 -6.05 -5.77 4.85
CA THR A 46 -5.44 -4.64 5.57
C THR A 46 -3.96 -4.84 5.91
N LYS A 47 -3.50 -6.10 6.03
CA LYS A 47 -2.09 -6.42 6.24
C LYS A 47 -1.32 -6.22 4.94
N LEU A 48 -1.84 -6.75 3.83
CA LEU A 48 -1.26 -6.69 2.50
C LEU A 48 -1.10 -5.25 2.04
N GLU A 49 -2.13 -4.42 2.14
CA GLU A 49 -2.05 -3.00 1.74
C GLU A 49 -0.88 -2.27 2.43
N LEU A 50 -0.65 -2.54 3.72
CA LEU A 50 0.47 -1.97 4.47
C LEU A 50 1.82 -2.60 4.08
N GLU A 51 1.85 -3.92 3.85
CA GLU A 51 3.05 -4.63 3.39
C GLU A 51 3.50 -4.15 2.00
N VAL A 52 2.57 -3.87 1.09
CA VAL A 52 2.85 -3.35 -0.25
C VAL A 52 3.40 -1.94 -0.16
N LEU A 53 2.84 -1.10 0.71
CA LEU A 53 3.36 0.24 0.92
C LEU A 53 4.80 0.23 1.49
N LEU A 54 5.04 -0.62 2.49
CA LEU A 54 6.38 -0.79 3.07
C LEU A 54 7.37 -1.33 2.04
N TRP A 55 6.95 -2.31 1.24
CA TRP A 55 7.76 -2.83 0.13
C TRP A 55 8.10 -1.73 -0.88
N ALA A 56 7.13 -0.89 -1.24
CA ALA A 56 7.41 0.25 -2.11
C ALA A 56 8.44 1.18 -1.46
N PHE A 57 8.33 1.49 -0.16
CA PHE A 57 9.32 2.33 0.52
C PHE A 57 10.72 1.73 0.58
N ASP A 58 10.86 0.41 0.67
CA ASP A 58 12.15 -0.27 0.72
C ASP A 58 12.85 -0.25 -0.66
N ASP A 59 12.07 -0.36 -1.74
CA ASP A 59 12.57 -0.32 -3.11
C ASP A 59 12.96 1.10 -3.58
N LEU A 60 12.51 2.15 -2.87
CA LEU A 60 12.71 3.54 -3.27
C LEU A 60 13.85 4.21 -2.50
N LYS A 61 14.70 4.90 -3.25
CA LYS A 61 15.66 5.88 -2.72
C LYS A 61 15.01 7.25 -2.86
N PHE A 62 14.56 7.81 -1.76
CA PHE A 62 13.92 9.13 -1.74
C PHE A 62 15.00 10.20 -1.69
N GLU A 63 15.30 10.80 -2.84
CA GLU A 63 16.27 11.90 -2.96
C GLU A 63 15.52 13.24 -3.08
N LYS A 64 15.14 13.83 -1.93
CA LYS A 64 14.61 15.21 -1.78
C LYS A 64 13.29 15.57 -2.51
N ASP A 65 12.63 14.61 -3.14
CA ASP A 65 11.39 14.83 -3.89
C ASP A 65 10.15 14.66 -3.03
N GLU A 66 9.17 15.54 -3.15
CA GLU A 66 7.90 15.40 -2.42
C GLU A 66 7.18 14.10 -2.83
N ILE A 67 6.80 13.27 -1.87
CA ILE A 67 6.11 12.00 -2.11
C ILE A 67 4.63 12.16 -1.82
N LEU A 68 3.81 11.81 -2.82
CA LEU A 68 2.37 11.76 -2.71
C LEU A 68 1.88 10.33 -2.91
N ILE A 69 1.32 9.73 -1.86
CA ILE A 69 0.88 8.34 -1.86
C ILE A 69 -0.64 8.28 -2.05
N TYR A 70 -1.09 7.56 -3.07
CA TYR A 70 -2.49 7.28 -3.31
C TYR A 70 -2.87 5.87 -2.88
N THR A 71 -3.83 5.80 -1.96
CA THR A 71 -4.40 4.55 -1.47
C THR A 71 -5.88 4.74 -1.13
N ASP A 72 -6.68 3.68 -1.24
CA ASP A 72 -8.06 3.62 -0.75
C ASP A 72 -8.16 2.97 0.65
N CYS A 73 -7.05 2.43 1.16
CA CYS A 73 -6.93 1.79 2.47
C CYS A 73 -7.28 2.76 3.60
N GLN A 74 -8.42 2.52 4.25
CA GLN A 74 -8.82 3.31 5.42
C GLN A 74 -7.89 3.10 6.62
N ASN A 75 -7.25 1.93 6.72
CA ASN A 75 -6.32 1.66 7.81
C ASN A 75 -5.09 2.57 7.71
N ILE A 76 -4.42 2.62 6.54
CA ILE A 76 -3.25 3.48 6.30
C ILE A 76 -3.58 4.95 6.58
N LEU A 77 -4.68 5.45 6.02
CA LEU A 77 -5.13 6.84 6.23
C LEU A 77 -5.46 7.16 7.70
N GLY A 78 -5.81 6.15 8.49
CA GLY A 78 -6.10 6.29 9.92
C GLY A 78 -4.88 6.10 10.83
N LEU A 79 -3.77 5.55 10.34
CA LEU A 79 -2.61 5.22 11.18
C LEU A 79 -1.95 6.46 11.77
N GLU A 80 -1.88 7.55 11.01
CA GLU A 80 -1.30 8.82 11.49
C GLU A 80 -2.04 9.34 12.74
N LYS A 81 -3.38 9.41 12.67
CA LYS A 81 -4.23 9.87 13.78
C LYS A 81 -4.21 8.92 14.99
N ARG A 82 -3.88 7.65 14.77
CA ARG A 82 -3.86 6.62 15.81
C ARG A 82 -2.48 6.41 16.43
N ARG A 83 -1.43 7.02 15.87
CA ARG A 83 -0.04 6.79 16.26
C ARG A 83 0.19 7.02 17.74
N GLU A 84 -0.12 8.24 18.21
CA GLU A 84 0.08 8.63 19.61
C GLU A 84 -0.61 7.64 20.57
N LYS A 85 -1.88 7.31 20.30
CA LYS A 85 -2.63 6.35 21.11
C LYS A 85 -2.03 4.94 21.08
N LEU A 86 -1.56 4.49 19.91
CA LEU A 86 -0.95 3.16 19.77
C LEU A 86 0.37 3.09 20.54
N GLU A 87 1.22 4.10 20.43
CA GLU A 87 2.51 4.17 21.12
C GLU A 87 2.33 4.31 22.64
N LEU A 88 1.42 5.17 23.12
CA LEU A 88 1.14 5.35 24.55
C LEU A 88 0.60 4.08 25.24
N ASN A 89 -0.16 3.26 24.52
CA ASN A 89 -0.70 2.02 25.06
C ASN A 89 0.19 0.79 24.78
N ASP A 90 1.44 1.00 24.35
CA ASP A 90 2.37 -0.05 23.91
C ASP A 90 1.69 -1.07 22.97
N TYR A 91 0.86 -0.55 22.05
CA TYR A 91 0.10 -1.35 21.10
C TYR A 91 -0.84 -2.39 21.73
N HIS A 92 -1.38 -2.13 22.92
CA HIS A 92 -2.43 -2.93 23.54
C HIS A 92 -3.82 -2.34 23.32
N THR A 93 -4.83 -3.21 23.20
CA THR A 93 -6.25 -2.83 23.21
C THR A 93 -6.71 -2.48 24.62
N SER A 94 -7.88 -1.85 24.75
CA SER A 94 -8.51 -1.61 26.06
C SER A 94 -8.79 -2.89 26.86
N THR A 95 -8.82 -4.05 26.19
CA THR A 95 -8.98 -5.37 26.79
C THR A 95 -7.64 -6.05 27.12
N GLY A 96 -6.51 -5.35 26.98
CA GLY A 96 -5.17 -5.86 27.28
C GLY A 96 -4.59 -6.82 26.22
N LYS A 97 -5.23 -6.97 25.06
CA LYS A 97 -4.70 -7.81 23.98
C LYS A 97 -3.77 -6.99 23.09
N ILE A 98 -2.73 -7.62 22.55
CA ILE A 98 -1.86 -6.98 21.56
C ILE A 98 -2.66 -6.65 20.29
N VAL A 99 -2.49 -5.43 19.79
CA VAL A 99 -3.12 -4.95 18.56
C VAL A 99 -2.60 -5.75 17.37
N LYS A 100 -3.52 -6.29 16.57
CA LYS A 100 -3.18 -7.01 15.34
C LYS A 100 -2.36 -6.10 14.40
N ASN A 101 -1.30 -6.68 13.82
CA ASN A 101 -0.34 -6.01 12.93
C ASN A 101 0.52 -4.91 13.60
N HIS A 102 0.62 -4.87 14.94
CA HIS A 102 1.43 -3.86 15.65
C HIS A 102 2.87 -3.75 15.12
N GLU A 103 3.53 -4.86 14.81
CA GLU A 103 4.88 -4.86 14.24
C GLU A 103 4.95 -4.14 12.89
N LEU A 104 3.92 -4.27 12.05
CA LEU A 104 3.85 -3.53 10.78
C LEU A 104 3.60 -2.04 11.02
N TYR A 105 2.81 -1.68 12.04
CA TYR A 105 2.60 -0.28 12.40
C TYR A 105 3.89 0.36 12.89
N LYS A 106 4.65 -0.33 13.75
CA LYS A 106 5.99 0.11 14.19
C LYS A 106 6.92 0.34 13.00
N LYS A 107 6.97 -0.61 12.06
CA LYS A 107 7.77 -0.48 10.82
C LYS A 107 7.31 0.70 9.96
N PHE A 108 5.99 0.87 9.82
CA PHE A 108 5.39 1.97 9.08
C PHE A 108 5.79 3.32 9.66
N TYR A 109 5.61 3.54 10.97
CA TYR A 109 5.99 4.81 11.60
C TYR A 109 7.48 5.09 11.46
N LYS A 110 8.33 4.10 11.74
CA LYS A 110 9.78 4.23 11.57
C LYS A 110 10.17 4.62 10.14
N ARG A 111 9.51 4.03 9.13
CA ARG A 111 9.82 4.32 7.73
C ARG A 111 9.33 5.70 7.31
N ILE A 112 8.15 6.11 7.77
CA ILE A 112 7.62 7.47 7.54
C ILE A 112 8.50 8.53 8.19
N ASP A 113 8.96 8.31 9.41
CA ASP A 113 9.87 9.23 10.10
C ASP A 113 11.17 9.40 9.31
N ALA A 114 11.80 8.30 8.91
CA ALA A 114 13.03 8.31 8.13
C ALA A 114 12.88 9.01 6.76
N ILE A 115 11.70 8.89 6.13
CA ILE A 115 11.40 9.61 4.89
C ILE A 115 11.24 11.11 5.18
N ASN A 116 10.47 11.46 6.21
CA ASN A 116 10.17 12.83 6.60
C ASN A 116 11.40 13.64 7.06
N GLU A 117 12.51 12.98 7.44
CA GLU A 117 13.78 13.65 7.72
C GLU A 117 14.35 14.42 6.52
N ASN A 118 14.15 13.92 5.30
CA ASN A 118 14.76 14.48 4.08
C ASN A 118 13.74 14.87 3.02
N THR A 119 12.46 14.54 3.20
CA THR A 119 11.46 14.58 2.15
C THR A 119 10.05 14.64 2.74
N ASN A 120 9.18 15.50 2.22
CA ASN A 120 7.78 15.52 2.66
C ASN A 120 7.00 14.33 2.08
N CYS A 121 6.39 13.51 2.93
CA CYS A 121 5.54 12.38 2.54
C CYS A 121 4.08 12.62 2.96
N SER A 122 3.16 12.60 1.99
CA SER A 122 1.74 12.82 2.23
C SER A 122 0.85 11.71 1.65
N PHE A 123 -0.28 11.48 2.29
CA PHE A 123 -1.27 10.48 1.88
C PHE A 123 -2.53 11.14 1.33
N LYS A 124 -3.00 10.67 0.17
CA LYS A 124 -4.29 11.05 -0.39
C LYS A 124 -5.17 9.83 -0.60
N LYS A 125 -6.42 9.97 -0.14
CA LYS A 125 -7.46 8.96 -0.34
C LYS A 125 -7.94 8.98 -1.79
N VAL A 126 -7.88 7.83 -2.47
CA VAL A 126 -8.63 7.60 -3.70
C VAL A 126 -10.07 7.24 -3.34
N LYS A 127 -11.05 7.86 -4.00
CA LYS A 127 -12.46 7.48 -3.82
C LYS A 127 -12.73 6.23 -4.65
N GLY A 128 -12.93 5.09 -3.99
CA GLY A 128 -13.32 3.85 -4.65
C GLY A 128 -14.60 4.01 -5.48
N HIS A 129 -14.69 3.25 -6.57
CA HIS A 129 -15.92 3.00 -7.33
C HIS A 129 -16.64 4.21 -7.95
N LYS A 130 -15.92 5.18 -8.53
CA LYS A 130 -16.54 6.18 -9.42
C LYS A 130 -16.95 5.59 -10.78
N LYS A 131 -18.07 6.08 -11.35
CA LYS A 131 -18.48 5.76 -12.73
C LYS A 131 -17.39 6.23 -13.70
N THR A 132 -17.19 5.53 -14.82
CA THR A 132 -16.12 5.83 -15.81
C THR A 132 -16.12 7.29 -16.29
N LYS A 133 -17.28 7.94 -16.34
CA LYS A 133 -17.43 9.36 -16.73
C LYS A 133 -16.95 10.35 -15.67
N GLU A 134 -16.77 9.91 -14.44
CA GLU A 134 -16.36 10.71 -13.27
C GLU A 134 -14.93 10.37 -12.81
N LYS A 135 -14.27 9.42 -13.49
CA LYS A 135 -12.90 9.01 -13.18
C LYS A 135 -11.93 10.07 -13.65
N ASP A 136 -11.15 10.60 -12.71
CA ASP A 136 -10.03 11.47 -13.01
C ASP A 136 -8.79 10.64 -13.44
N GLU A 137 -7.72 11.32 -13.86
CA GLU A 137 -6.48 10.64 -14.27
C GLU A 137 -5.85 9.84 -13.12
N ILE A 138 -6.01 10.28 -11.88
CA ILE A 138 -5.54 9.56 -10.68
C ILE A 138 -6.32 8.25 -10.52
N ASP A 139 -7.64 8.25 -10.72
CA ASP A 139 -8.45 7.04 -10.71
C ASP A 139 -7.97 6.06 -11.80
N LYS A 140 -7.67 6.54 -13.01
CA LYS A 140 -7.16 5.68 -14.10
C LYS A 140 -5.81 5.06 -13.74
N LEU A 141 -4.90 5.85 -13.19
CA LEU A 141 -3.58 5.41 -12.72
C LEU A 141 -3.70 4.40 -11.58
N PHE A 142 -4.55 4.67 -10.58
CA PHE A 142 -4.79 3.73 -9.47
C PHE A 142 -5.40 2.41 -9.96
N ASN A 143 -6.29 2.43 -10.95
CA ASN A 143 -6.84 1.20 -11.54
C ASN A 143 -5.75 0.30 -12.17
N LEU A 144 -4.55 0.80 -12.46
CA LEU A 144 -3.45 -0.03 -12.97
C LEU A 144 -2.92 -0.99 -11.91
N VAL A 145 -2.68 -0.52 -10.68
CA VAL A 145 -2.23 -1.39 -9.57
C VAL A 145 -3.32 -2.36 -9.14
N ASP A 146 -4.57 -1.89 -9.04
CA ASP A 146 -5.72 -2.73 -8.70
C ASP A 146 -5.95 -3.86 -9.72
N LYS A 147 -5.88 -3.55 -11.01
CA LYS A 147 -5.98 -4.59 -12.05
C LYS A 147 -4.78 -5.53 -12.02
N ALA A 148 -3.57 -5.01 -11.81
CA ALA A 148 -2.35 -5.81 -11.79
C ALA A 148 -2.35 -6.82 -10.63
N SER A 149 -2.67 -6.37 -9.41
CA SER A 149 -2.75 -7.22 -8.22
C SER A 149 -3.82 -8.32 -8.37
N ARG A 150 -5.02 -7.96 -8.85
CA ARG A 150 -6.12 -8.91 -9.11
C ARG A 150 -5.84 -9.86 -10.25
N LYS A 151 -5.12 -9.43 -11.30
CA LYS A 151 -4.72 -10.31 -12.40
C LYS A 151 -3.72 -11.35 -11.90
N ALA A 152 -2.67 -10.92 -11.21
CA ALA A 152 -1.64 -11.81 -10.67
C ALA A 152 -2.22 -12.85 -9.70
N LEU A 153 -3.11 -12.44 -8.79
CA LEU A 153 -3.78 -13.37 -7.89
C LEU A 153 -4.61 -14.42 -8.65
N ARG A 154 -5.36 -14.00 -9.69
CA ARG A 154 -6.19 -14.93 -10.47
C ARG A 154 -5.36 -15.91 -11.30
N GLU A 155 -4.26 -15.45 -11.88
CA GLU A 155 -3.34 -16.31 -12.63
C GLU A 155 -2.71 -17.35 -11.70
N TYR A 156 -2.20 -16.92 -10.55
CA TYR A 156 -1.66 -17.82 -9.53
C TYR A 156 -2.68 -18.89 -9.10
N LEU A 157 -3.91 -18.49 -8.76
CA LEU A 157 -4.94 -19.45 -8.35
C LEU A 157 -5.35 -20.41 -9.48
N LYS A 158 -5.31 -19.96 -10.74
CA LYS A 158 -5.61 -20.81 -11.88
C LYS A 158 -4.51 -21.85 -12.11
N GLU A 159 -3.26 -21.45 -12.01
CA GLU A 159 -2.10 -22.34 -12.15
C GLU A 159 -2.09 -23.41 -11.05
N GLU A 160 -2.31 -23.02 -9.80
CA GLU A 160 -2.38 -23.96 -8.66
C GLU A 160 -3.50 -24.99 -8.84
N ASN A 161 -4.70 -24.56 -9.23
CA ASN A 161 -5.83 -25.47 -9.45
C ASN A 161 -5.65 -26.40 -10.67
N CYS A 162 -4.73 -26.09 -11.59
CA CYS A 162 -4.38 -26.98 -12.70
C CYS A 162 -3.26 -27.96 -12.33
N ASN A 163 -2.56 -27.72 -11.22
CA ASN A 163 -1.47 -28.56 -10.71
C ASN A 163 -1.91 -29.47 -9.53
N GLU A 164 -3.15 -29.33 -9.06
CA GLU A 164 -3.84 -30.21 -8.08
C GLU A 164 -4.64 -31.31 -8.81
#